data_AF-A0AAW0FYP9-F1
#
_entry.id   AF-A0AAW0FYP9-F1
#
_cell.length_a   1.000
_cell.length_b   1.000
_cell.length_c   1.000
_cell.angle_alpha   90.00
_cell.angle_beta   90.00
_cell.angle_gamma   90.00
#
_symmetry.space_group_name_H-M   'P 1'
#
loop_
_entity.id
_entity.type
_entity.pdbx_description
1 polymer ?
#
loop_
_entity_poly.entity_id
_entity_poly.type
_entity_poly.pdbx_seq_one_letter_code
_entity_poly.pdbx_strand_id
1 'polypeptide(L)'
;MVVDCFGRIMAWVMPSLLSERLQGILCNGAALQKSWLESEVARKREGDPWQWREELFKSPKADSLRGVFNFSPAWFMAGHQTTLFLSTNPGKEWATVFSNAGAILSGVLHIMHPDEHRMQLEVIQRLRCDPRFTQILDTWPSIFAAISVIANQQSPLHQDQKGHYHWFDLLVSVGSYEMACLSMESFGLQVLNPPGTVVGFSGKTVRHGVAEADADRVCHAFYLRTDLQIYCQVRPATCMTQEVFRPWVGAQCPEKLKNMALNPFPLSITCI
;
A
#
# COMPACT_ATOMS: atom_id res chain seq x y z
N MET A 1 -0.27 5.07 -15.99
CA MET A 1 -1.39 4.17 -15.64
C MET A 1 -1.33 2.91 -16.51
N VAL A 2 -1.65 1.74 -15.97
CA VAL A 2 -1.75 0.46 -16.70
C VAL A 2 -3.22 0.11 -16.85
N VAL A 3 -3.66 -0.13 -18.09
CA VAL A 3 -5.06 -0.40 -18.43
C VAL A 3 -5.18 -1.67 -19.27
N ASP A 4 -6.18 -2.49 -18.97
CA ASP A 4 -6.48 -3.71 -19.75
C ASP A 4 -7.27 -3.41 -21.05
N CYS A 5 -7.47 -4.43 -21.88
CA CYS A 5 -8.21 -4.31 -23.13
C CYS A 5 -9.71 -3.98 -22.97
N PHE A 6 -10.25 -4.05 -21.76
CA PHE A 6 -11.62 -3.66 -21.43
C PHE A 6 -11.69 -2.24 -20.83
N GLY A 7 -10.58 -1.52 -20.78
CA GLY A 7 -10.52 -0.18 -20.20
C GLY A 7 -10.53 -0.18 -18.66
N ARG A 8 -10.24 -1.30 -18.01
CA ARG A 8 -10.12 -1.38 -16.55
C ARG A 8 -8.72 -0.96 -16.14
N ILE A 9 -8.66 -0.13 -15.11
CA ILE A 9 -7.39 0.34 -14.58
C ILE A 9 -6.84 -0.72 -13.65
N MET A 10 -5.68 -1.25 -14.01
CA MET A 10 -5.06 -2.37 -13.31
C MET A 10 -3.98 -1.90 -12.33
N ALA A 11 -3.35 -0.76 -12.62
CA ALA A 11 -2.39 -0.11 -11.74
C ALA A 11 -2.19 1.38 -12.02
N TRP A 12 -1.85 2.10 -10.95
CA TRP A 12 -1.32 3.45 -10.97
C TRP A 12 0.13 3.43 -10.50
N VAL A 13 0.98 4.19 -11.17
CA VAL A 13 2.35 4.49 -10.75
C VAL A 13 2.48 6.00 -10.83
N MET A 14 2.73 6.65 -9.70
CA MET A 14 2.87 8.09 -9.60
C MET A 14 4.21 8.41 -8.95
N PRO A 15 5.28 8.51 -9.74
CA PRO A 15 6.60 8.84 -9.22
C PRO A 15 6.61 10.28 -8.69
N SER A 16 7.35 10.49 -7.61
CA SER A 16 7.52 11.83 -7.00
C SER A 16 6.21 12.55 -6.64
N LEU A 17 5.15 11.78 -6.36
CA LEU A 17 3.87 12.35 -5.92
C LEU A 17 4.01 13.06 -4.57
N LEU A 18 4.82 12.50 -3.66
CA LEU A 18 4.98 13.04 -2.32
C LEU A 18 6.13 14.04 -2.27
N SER A 19 5.85 15.22 -1.71
CA SER A 19 6.87 16.21 -1.39
C SER A 19 7.86 15.68 -0.37
N GLU A 20 9.09 16.19 -0.37
CA GLU A 20 10.14 15.84 0.60
C GLU A 20 9.65 15.97 2.06
N ARG A 21 8.83 16.99 2.34
CA ARG A 21 8.19 17.17 3.66
C ARG A 21 7.34 15.97 4.05
N LEU A 22 6.50 15.46 3.15
CA LEU A 22 5.65 14.29 3.44
C LEU A 22 6.48 13.02 3.53
N GLN A 23 7.51 12.88 2.70
CA GLN A 23 8.46 11.77 2.80
C GLN A 23 9.13 11.76 4.18
N GLY A 24 9.59 12.92 4.66
CA GLY A 24 10.17 13.08 5.99
C GLY A 24 9.21 12.73 7.13
N ILE A 25 7.93 13.09 7.01
CA ILE A 25 6.88 12.68 7.97
C ILE A 25 6.75 11.16 8.03
N LEU A 26 6.70 10.49 6.88
CA LEU A 26 6.60 9.03 6.79
C LEU A 26 7.84 8.33 7.33
N CYS A 27 9.05 8.82 7.01
CA CYS A 27 10.29 8.32 7.58
C CYS A 27 10.34 8.50 9.10
N ASN A 28 9.95 9.66 9.62
CA ASN A 28 9.90 9.91 11.06
C ASN A 28 8.87 8.99 11.75
N GLY A 29 7.69 8.81 11.16
CA GLY A 29 6.68 7.87 11.64
C GLY A 29 7.23 6.44 11.73
N ALA A 30 7.99 5.98 10.74
CA ALA A 30 8.65 4.68 10.79
C ALA A 30 9.75 4.63 11.87
N ALA A 31 10.50 5.71 12.07
CA ALA A 31 11.56 5.78 13.08
C ALA A 31 11.04 5.69 14.52
N LEU A 32 9.85 6.25 14.80
CA LEU A 32 9.16 6.09 16.09
C LEU A 32 8.88 4.62 16.45
N GLN A 33 8.90 3.73 15.46
CA GLN A 33 8.59 2.31 15.59
C GLN A 33 9.83 1.42 15.48
N LYS A 34 11.04 2.01 15.54
CA LYS A 34 12.32 1.31 15.37
C LYS A 34 12.46 0.08 16.26
N SER A 35 12.18 0.21 17.56
CA SER A 35 12.30 -0.89 18.52
C SER A 35 11.37 -2.06 18.22
N TRP A 36 10.19 -1.79 17.65
CA TRP A 36 9.23 -2.81 17.22
C TRP A 36 9.67 -3.49 15.92
N LEU A 37 10.13 -2.71 14.95
CA LEU A 37 10.66 -3.24 13.70
C LEU A 37 11.82 -4.21 13.97
N GLU A 38 12.74 -3.82 14.84
CA GLU A 38 13.90 -4.64 15.23
C GLU A 38 13.51 -5.91 15.99
N SER A 39 12.52 -5.83 16.90
CA SER A 39 12.09 -6.97 17.70
C SER A 39 11.35 -8.03 16.88
N GLU A 40 10.58 -7.63 15.87
CA GLU A 40 9.88 -8.57 14.99
C GLU A 40 10.85 -9.37 14.12
N VAL A 41 11.93 -8.75 13.62
CA VAL A 41 12.98 -9.46 12.86
C VAL A 41 13.72 -10.47 13.74
N ALA A 42 13.99 -10.10 14.99
CA ALA A 42 14.64 -10.99 15.94
C ALA A 42 13.79 -12.22 16.31
N ARG A 43 12.47 -12.17 16.09
CA ARG A 43 11.52 -13.20 16.51
C ARG A 43 11.30 -14.31 15.48
N LYS A 44 12.34 -14.66 14.73
CA LYS A 44 12.30 -15.72 13.71
C LYS A 44 11.75 -17.04 14.27
N ARG A 45 10.74 -17.61 13.62
CA ARG A 45 10.25 -18.96 13.92
C ARG A 45 10.26 -19.84 12.67
N GLU A 46 10.51 -21.12 12.89
CA GLU A 46 10.48 -22.11 11.82
C GLU A 46 9.08 -22.20 11.23
N GLY A 47 8.96 -22.14 9.90
CA GLY A 47 7.68 -22.12 9.19
C GLY A 47 7.02 -20.74 9.06
N ASP A 48 7.65 -19.66 9.52
CA ASP A 48 7.10 -18.32 9.34
C ASP A 48 6.98 -17.94 7.84
N PRO A 49 5.97 -17.12 7.49
CA PRO A 49 5.85 -16.56 6.16
C PRO A 49 7.12 -15.85 5.66
N TRP A 50 7.27 -15.75 4.33
CA TRP A 50 8.48 -15.19 3.72
C TRP A 50 8.82 -13.79 4.25
N GLN A 51 7.83 -12.95 4.57
CA GLN A 51 8.06 -11.58 5.04
C GLN A 51 8.79 -11.47 6.40
N TRP A 52 9.08 -12.59 7.06
CA TRP A 52 9.87 -12.63 8.31
C TRP A 52 11.25 -13.27 8.13
N ARG A 53 11.60 -13.62 6.89
CA ARG A 53 12.87 -14.26 6.56
C ARG A 53 14.00 -13.24 6.60
N GLU A 54 15.01 -13.55 7.40
CA GLU A 54 16.12 -12.65 7.69
C GLU A 54 16.94 -12.29 6.43
N GLU A 55 17.10 -13.26 5.52
CA GLU A 55 17.81 -13.11 4.26
C GLU A 55 17.16 -12.13 3.27
N LEU A 56 15.93 -11.72 3.55
CA LEU A 56 15.23 -10.71 2.76
C LEU A 56 15.44 -9.30 3.31
N PHE A 57 16.14 -9.14 4.42
CA PHE A 57 16.48 -7.81 4.94
C PHE A 57 17.91 -7.45 4.61
N LYS A 58 18.12 -6.20 4.20
CA LYS A 58 19.45 -5.64 3.99
C LYS A 58 20.29 -5.79 5.26
N SER A 59 21.59 -6.02 5.09
CA SER A 59 22.50 -6.11 6.22
C SER A 59 22.45 -4.82 7.05
N PRO A 60 22.33 -4.92 8.39
CA PRO A 60 22.13 -3.75 9.23
C PRO A 60 23.36 -2.83 9.19
N LYS A 61 23.14 -1.56 8.85
CA LYS A 61 24.08 -0.48 9.17
C LYS A 61 23.70 0.13 10.52
N ALA A 62 24.66 0.73 11.21
CA ALA A 62 24.37 1.53 12.39
C ALA A 62 23.32 2.59 12.01
N ASP A 63 22.21 2.61 12.73
CA ASP A 63 21.06 3.51 12.60
C ASP A 63 20.00 3.23 11.53
N SER A 64 20.20 2.29 10.61
CA SER A 64 19.18 1.94 9.61
C SER A 64 17.98 1.21 10.23
N LEU A 65 16.77 1.56 9.80
CA LEU A 65 15.56 0.82 10.16
C LEU A 65 15.56 -0.55 9.50
N ARG A 66 15.08 -1.58 10.20
CA ARG A 66 14.99 -2.94 9.67
C ARG A 66 13.81 -3.66 10.29
N GLY A 67 12.90 -4.15 9.43
CA GLY A 67 11.79 -4.99 9.88
C GLY A 67 10.47 -4.72 9.18
N VAL A 68 9.45 -5.47 9.59
CA VAL A 68 8.08 -5.32 9.12
C VAL A 68 7.18 -5.14 10.33
N PHE A 69 6.29 -4.16 10.26
CA PHE A 69 5.33 -3.92 11.31
C PHE A 69 3.96 -3.59 10.74
N ASN A 70 2.90 -4.10 11.36
CA ASN A 70 1.54 -4.02 10.87
C ASN A 70 0.63 -3.31 11.88
N PHE A 71 -0.13 -2.34 11.40
CA PHE A 71 -1.11 -1.59 12.15
C PHE A 71 -2.51 -1.86 11.62
N SER A 72 -3.48 -1.89 12.54
CA SER A 72 -4.89 -1.87 12.19
C SER A 72 -5.73 -1.53 13.40
N PRO A 73 -6.87 -0.83 13.25
CA PRO A 73 -7.84 -0.73 14.32
C PRO A 73 -8.51 -2.07 14.64
N ALA A 74 -8.50 -3.03 13.71
CA ALA A 74 -9.34 -4.21 13.75
C ALA A 74 -8.76 -5.36 12.90
N TRP A 75 -8.47 -6.50 13.52
CA TRP A 75 -7.85 -7.63 12.83
C TRP A 75 -8.49 -8.96 13.23
N PHE A 76 -8.47 -9.95 12.34
CA PHE A 76 -8.91 -11.32 12.64
C PHE A 76 -7.75 -12.18 13.12
N MET A 77 -7.94 -12.95 14.19
CA MET A 77 -6.88 -13.84 14.68
C MET A 77 -6.51 -14.86 13.60
N ALA A 78 -5.22 -15.17 13.48
CA ALA A 78 -4.77 -16.18 12.53
C ALA A 78 -5.49 -17.51 12.81
N GLY A 79 -6.16 -18.07 11.78
CA GLY A 79 -6.96 -19.29 11.91
C GLY A 79 -8.40 -19.09 12.40
N HIS A 80 -8.82 -17.86 12.75
CA HIS A 80 -10.17 -17.56 13.22
C HIS A 80 -10.78 -16.38 12.45
N GLN A 81 -11.83 -16.64 11.68
CA GLN A 81 -12.53 -15.61 10.88
C GLN A 81 -13.75 -15.00 11.60
N THR A 82 -13.99 -15.37 12.85
CA THR A 82 -15.23 -15.03 13.57
C THR A 82 -15.05 -13.92 14.61
N THR A 83 -13.84 -13.77 15.18
CA THR A 83 -13.59 -12.82 16.26
C THR A 83 -12.55 -11.80 15.85
N LEU A 84 -12.97 -10.54 15.80
CA LEU A 84 -12.13 -9.38 15.59
C LEU A 84 -11.47 -8.97 16.90
N PHE A 85 -10.19 -8.64 16.86
CA PHE A 85 -9.43 -8.16 18.01
C PHE A 85 -8.73 -6.83 17.69
N LEU A 86 -8.41 -6.08 18.75
CA LEU A 86 -7.58 -4.89 18.65
C LEU A 86 -6.16 -5.31 18.26
N SER A 87 -5.72 -4.93 17.06
CA SER A 87 -4.31 -5.08 16.70
C SER A 87 -3.45 -4.07 17.47
N THR A 88 -2.13 -4.19 17.32
CA THR A 88 -1.15 -3.29 17.90
C THR A 88 -1.49 -1.83 17.60
N ASN A 89 -1.63 -1.02 18.66
CA ASN A 89 -1.86 0.41 18.54
C ASN A 89 -0.51 1.11 18.25
N PRO A 90 -0.40 1.89 17.16
CA PRO A 90 0.82 2.65 16.86
C PRO A 90 1.23 3.68 17.92
N GLY A 91 0.32 4.02 18.84
CA GLY A 91 0.50 5.07 19.82
C GLY A 91 0.05 6.43 19.28
N LYS A 92 -0.29 7.33 20.22
CA LYS A 92 -0.80 8.68 19.89
C LYS A 92 0.22 9.55 19.15
N GLU A 93 1.51 9.36 19.45
CA GLU A 93 2.59 10.14 18.83
C GLU A 93 2.70 9.83 17.34
N TRP A 94 2.75 8.55 16.97
CA TRP A 94 2.72 8.13 15.58
C TRP A 94 1.47 8.62 14.87
N ALA A 95 0.29 8.46 15.49
CA ALA A 95 -0.97 8.93 14.92
C ALA A 95 -0.97 10.43 14.63
N THR A 96 -0.40 11.22 15.54
CA THR A 96 -0.27 12.68 15.39
C THR A 96 0.63 13.03 14.21
N VAL A 97 1.82 12.43 14.14
CA VAL A 97 2.78 12.64 13.04
C VAL A 97 2.17 12.20 11.70
N PHE A 98 1.48 11.07 11.68
CA PHE A 98 0.96 10.46 10.45
C PHE A 98 -0.35 11.10 9.94
N SER A 99 -1.12 11.78 10.79
CA SER A 99 -2.45 12.37 10.47
C SER A 99 -2.54 13.04 9.09
N ASN A 100 -1.62 13.97 8.81
CA ASN A 100 -1.59 14.69 7.54
C ASN A 100 -1.27 13.78 6.35
N ALA A 101 -0.32 12.85 6.51
CA ALA A 101 0.03 11.90 5.45
C ALA A 101 -1.14 10.95 5.16
N GLY A 102 -1.82 10.46 6.19
CA GLY A 102 -3.02 9.62 6.07
C GLY A 102 -4.15 10.29 5.30
N ALA A 103 -4.44 11.56 5.61
CA ALA A 103 -5.47 12.33 4.91
C ALA A 103 -5.13 12.54 3.43
N ILE A 104 -3.88 12.84 3.10
CA ILE A 104 -3.43 13.02 1.71
C ILE A 104 -3.52 11.70 0.94
N LEU A 105 -3.04 10.59 1.52
CA LEU A 105 -3.11 9.27 0.90
C LEU A 105 -4.55 8.77 0.73
N SER A 106 -5.46 9.14 1.64
CA SER A 106 -6.91 8.97 1.45
C SER A 106 -7.41 9.73 0.22
N GLY A 107 -7.02 11.00 0.06
CA GLY A 107 -7.34 11.78 -1.13
C GLY A 107 -6.77 11.19 -2.42
N VAL A 108 -5.55 10.64 -2.36
CA VAL A 108 -4.94 9.93 -3.49
C VAL A 108 -5.77 8.70 -3.88
N LEU A 109 -6.20 7.89 -2.92
CA LEU A 109 -7.11 6.77 -3.22
C LEU A 109 -8.44 7.25 -3.77
N HIS A 110 -9.00 8.35 -3.25
CA HIS A 110 -10.23 8.92 -3.77
C HIS A 110 -10.14 9.27 -5.25
N ILE A 111 -8.97 9.77 -5.69
CA ILE A 111 -8.69 10.04 -7.10
C ILE A 111 -8.53 8.73 -7.86
N MET A 112 -7.65 7.83 -7.41
CA MET A 112 -7.33 6.59 -8.14
C MET A 112 -8.51 5.63 -8.26
N HIS A 113 -9.30 5.51 -7.20
CA HIS A 113 -10.37 4.53 -7.03
C HIS A 113 -11.47 5.04 -6.06
N PRO A 114 -12.34 5.97 -6.49
CA PRO A 114 -13.33 6.64 -5.63
C PRO A 114 -14.30 5.68 -4.95
N ASP A 115 -14.72 4.61 -5.64
CA ASP A 115 -15.62 3.60 -5.08
C ASP A 115 -14.96 2.83 -3.92
N GLU A 116 -13.68 2.49 -4.07
CA GLU A 116 -12.92 1.84 -3.01
C GLU A 116 -12.71 2.79 -1.83
N HIS A 117 -12.34 4.04 -2.09
CA HIS A 117 -12.26 5.05 -1.04
C HIS A 117 -13.57 5.13 -0.23
N ARG A 118 -14.72 5.19 -0.92
CA ARG A 118 -16.03 5.29 -0.27
C ARG A 118 -16.34 4.03 0.56
N MET A 119 -16.03 2.85 0.02
CA MET A 119 -16.16 1.57 0.74
C MET A 119 -15.28 1.54 2.00
N GLN A 120 -13.98 1.89 1.88
CA GLN A 120 -13.05 1.87 3.02
C GLN A 120 -13.48 2.88 4.11
N LEU A 121 -13.92 4.08 3.71
CA LEU A 121 -14.46 5.06 4.64
C LEU A 121 -15.68 4.52 5.41
N GLU A 122 -16.60 3.84 4.72
CA GLU A 122 -17.76 3.22 5.36
C GLU A 122 -17.36 2.10 6.32
N VAL A 123 -16.35 1.28 5.97
CA VAL A 123 -15.80 0.26 6.88
C VAL A 123 -15.28 0.90 8.17
N ILE A 124 -14.46 1.96 8.08
CA ILE A 124 -13.95 2.67 9.26
C ILE A 124 -15.07 3.30 10.08
N GLN A 125 -16.09 3.86 9.44
CA GLN A 125 -17.26 4.43 10.13
C GLN A 125 -18.05 3.36 10.89
N ARG A 126 -18.28 2.18 10.30
CA ARG A 126 -18.97 1.08 10.97
C ARG A 126 -18.17 0.55 12.15
N LEU A 127 -16.84 0.44 12.01
CA LEU A 127 -15.97 0.07 13.13
C LEU A 127 -16.01 1.12 14.26
N ARG A 128 -16.16 2.41 13.96
CA ARG A 128 -16.29 3.47 14.98
C ARG A 128 -17.58 3.35 15.79
N CYS A 129 -18.64 2.80 15.19
CA CYS A 129 -19.90 2.54 15.88
C CYS A 129 -19.83 1.32 16.81
N ASP A 130 -18.78 0.53 16.75
CA ASP A 130 -18.56 -0.61 17.63
C ASP A 130 -17.72 -0.19 18.85
N PRO A 131 -18.29 -0.25 20.08
CA PRO A 131 -17.61 0.21 21.28
C PRO A 131 -16.25 -0.47 21.55
N ARG A 132 -16.00 -1.66 20.97
CA ARG A 132 -14.74 -2.38 21.13
C ARG A 132 -13.57 -1.70 20.43
N PHE A 133 -13.83 -0.91 19.38
CA PHE A 133 -12.78 -0.29 18.55
C PHE A 133 -12.71 1.23 18.71
N THR A 134 -13.63 1.86 19.45
CA THR A 134 -13.69 3.32 19.60
C THR A 134 -12.35 3.91 20.05
N GLN A 135 -11.73 3.36 21.10
CA GLN A 135 -10.48 3.92 21.65
C GLN A 135 -9.32 3.95 20.64
N ILE A 136 -9.15 2.91 19.82
CA ILE A 136 -8.08 2.89 18.80
C ILE A 136 -8.45 3.79 17.62
N LEU A 137 -9.72 3.80 17.22
CA LEU A 137 -10.23 4.56 16.08
C LEU A 137 -10.31 6.07 16.32
N ASP A 138 -10.40 6.50 17.57
CA ASP A 138 -10.30 7.91 17.97
C ASP A 138 -8.94 8.51 17.58
N THR A 139 -7.91 7.67 17.54
CA THR A 139 -6.55 8.06 17.15
C THR A 139 -6.17 7.58 15.76
N TRP A 140 -7.03 6.83 15.06
CA TRP A 140 -6.68 6.24 13.78
C TRP A 140 -6.74 7.29 12.64
N PRO A 141 -5.61 7.63 12.00
CA PRO A 141 -5.50 8.78 11.11
C PRO A 141 -5.86 8.49 9.64
N SER A 142 -6.47 7.34 9.34
CA SER A 142 -6.54 6.82 7.97
C SER A 142 -7.89 6.17 7.67
N ILE A 143 -8.30 6.20 6.40
CA ILE A 143 -9.42 5.38 5.92
C ILE A 143 -9.01 3.93 5.68
N PHE A 144 -7.70 3.69 5.55
CA PHE A 144 -7.17 2.35 5.36
C PHE A 144 -7.30 1.58 6.66
N ALA A 145 -7.88 0.39 6.57
CA ALA A 145 -8.08 -0.45 7.74
C ALA A 145 -6.83 -1.24 8.13
N ALA A 146 -5.78 -1.20 7.31
CA ALA A 146 -4.48 -1.75 7.68
C ALA A 146 -3.34 -0.96 7.03
N ILE A 147 -2.22 -0.88 7.75
CA ILE A 147 -0.99 -0.23 7.31
C ILE A 147 0.19 -1.13 7.67
N SER A 148 1.03 -1.45 6.71
CA SER A 148 2.30 -2.14 6.96
C SER A 148 3.46 -1.20 6.71
N VAL A 149 4.39 -1.11 7.67
CA VAL A 149 5.67 -0.42 7.52
C VAL A 149 6.74 -1.48 7.29
N ILE A 150 7.40 -1.41 6.14
CA ILE A 150 8.36 -2.40 5.67
C ILE A 150 9.68 -1.67 5.43
N ALA A 151 10.63 -1.84 6.34
CA ALA A 151 11.93 -1.18 6.31
C ALA A 151 13.03 -2.14 5.86
N ASN A 152 13.77 -1.72 4.82
CA ASN A 152 14.96 -2.39 4.30
C ASN A 152 14.78 -3.87 4.00
N GLN A 153 13.61 -4.22 3.45
CA GLN A 153 13.27 -5.58 3.07
C GLN A 153 13.08 -5.69 1.55
N GLN A 154 13.68 -6.69 0.91
CA GLN A 154 13.28 -7.13 -0.43
C GLN A 154 12.05 -8.04 -0.36
N SER A 155 11.20 -7.96 -1.38
CA SER A 155 10.01 -8.80 -1.47
C SER A 155 10.11 -9.71 -2.68
N PRO A 156 10.20 -11.04 -2.52
CA PRO A 156 10.14 -11.97 -3.64
C PRO A 156 8.80 -11.85 -4.36
N LEU A 157 8.74 -12.36 -5.59
CA LEU A 157 7.51 -12.33 -6.39
C LEU A 157 6.39 -13.14 -5.73
N HIS A 158 5.32 -12.47 -5.32
CA HIS A 158 4.16 -13.05 -4.63
C HIS A 158 2.86 -12.37 -5.04
N GLN A 159 1.74 -12.93 -4.59
CA GLN A 159 0.43 -12.30 -4.60
C GLN A 159 -0.09 -12.24 -3.17
N ASP A 160 -0.81 -11.19 -2.85
CA ASP A 160 -1.46 -11.04 -1.56
C ASP A 160 -2.68 -11.93 -1.43
N GLN A 161 -2.81 -12.59 -0.28
CA GLN A 161 -3.86 -13.58 -0.08
C GLN A 161 -5.15 -12.96 0.47
N LYS A 162 -5.03 -11.90 1.27
CA LYS A 162 -6.11 -11.36 2.11
C LYS A 162 -6.85 -10.15 1.50
N GLY A 163 -6.33 -9.58 0.43
CA GLY A 163 -6.97 -8.51 -0.31
C GLY A 163 -8.12 -9.02 -1.20
N HIS A 164 -8.61 -8.12 -2.05
CA HIS A 164 -9.64 -8.40 -3.06
C HIS A 164 -9.10 -8.09 -4.47
N TYR A 165 -9.60 -8.77 -5.49
CA TYR A 165 -9.09 -8.68 -6.87
C TYR A 165 -9.27 -7.30 -7.53
N HIS A 166 -10.18 -6.49 -7.00
CA HIS A 166 -10.51 -5.17 -7.56
C HIS A 166 -9.99 -4.00 -6.73
N TRP A 167 -9.53 -4.25 -5.51
CA TRP A 167 -9.13 -3.19 -4.60
C TRP A 167 -7.64 -2.97 -4.68
N PHE A 168 -7.22 -1.72 -4.55
CA PHE A 168 -5.82 -1.32 -4.59
C PHE A 168 -5.23 -1.29 -3.20
N ASP A 169 -4.12 -1.98 -3.07
CA ASP A 169 -3.13 -1.68 -2.05
C ASP A 169 -2.37 -0.44 -2.54
N LEU A 170 -2.23 0.58 -1.67
CA LEU A 170 -1.33 1.70 -1.96
C LEU A 170 0.04 1.40 -1.37
N LEU A 171 1.04 1.30 -2.22
CA LEU A 171 2.44 1.23 -1.82
C LEU A 171 3.07 2.62 -1.93
N VAL A 172 3.57 3.12 -0.80
CA VAL A 172 4.26 4.40 -0.71
C VAL A 172 5.71 4.14 -0.34
N SER A 173 6.65 4.52 -1.20
CA SER A 173 8.07 4.30 -0.94
C SER A 173 8.79 5.60 -0.59
N VAL A 174 9.55 5.60 0.50
CA VAL A 174 10.32 6.75 1.01
C VAL A 174 11.67 6.27 1.54
N GLY A 175 12.62 7.18 1.73
CA GLY A 175 13.95 6.87 2.26
C GLY A 175 15.06 7.62 1.54
N SER A 176 16.30 7.20 1.77
CA SER A 176 17.52 7.84 1.22
C SER A 176 18.06 7.15 -0.03
N TYR A 177 17.37 6.11 -0.51
CA TYR A 177 17.73 5.36 -1.70
C TYR A 177 17.45 6.16 -2.98
N GLU A 178 18.19 5.89 -4.06
CA GLU A 178 17.93 6.50 -5.37
C GLU A 178 17.21 5.52 -6.27
N MET A 179 17.63 4.24 -6.23
CA MET A 179 17.14 3.20 -7.11
C MET A 179 16.47 2.06 -6.33
N ALA A 180 15.18 1.86 -6.59
CA ALA A 180 14.46 0.64 -6.28
C ALA A 180 13.58 0.25 -7.47
N CYS A 181 13.44 -1.06 -7.73
CA CYS A 181 12.63 -1.58 -8.82
C CYS A 181 11.48 -2.42 -8.27
N LEU A 182 10.25 -2.01 -8.59
CA LEU A 182 9.03 -2.79 -8.37
C LEU A 182 8.77 -3.63 -9.64
N SER A 183 8.80 -4.94 -9.47
CA SER A 183 8.38 -5.89 -10.50
C SER A 183 6.88 -6.13 -10.40
N MET A 184 6.18 -5.98 -11.52
CA MET A 184 4.76 -6.30 -11.69
C MET A 184 4.66 -7.37 -12.78
N GLU A 185 5.01 -8.61 -12.42
CA GLU A 185 5.23 -9.70 -13.35
C GLU A 185 3.97 -10.06 -14.16
N SER A 186 2.79 -9.96 -13.55
CA SER A 186 1.51 -10.17 -14.26
C SER A 186 1.31 -9.24 -15.46
N PHE A 187 2.03 -8.12 -15.52
CA PHE A 187 2.00 -7.17 -16.63
C PHE A 187 3.27 -7.24 -17.50
N GLY A 188 4.26 -8.06 -17.12
CA GLY A 188 5.58 -8.04 -17.75
C GLY A 188 6.33 -6.73 -17.55
N LEU A 189 6.05 -6.00 -16.47
CA LEU A 189 6.60 -4.66 -16.21
C LEU A 189 7.59 -4.66 -15.04
N GLN A 190 8.61 -3.84 -15.18
CA GLN A 190 9.48 -3.39 -14.11
C GLN A 190 9.42 -1.87 -14.05
N VAL A 191 9.16 -1.36 -12.85
CA VAL A 191 8.87 0.05 -12.63
C VAL A 191 9.90 0.61 -11.67
N LEU A 192 10.57 1.70 -12.08
CA LEU A 192 11.39 2.47 -11.18
C LEU A 192 10.50 3.09 -10.10
N ASN A 193 10.89 2.87 -8.85
CA ASN A 193 10.13 3.26 -7.68
C ASN A 193 11.02 4.14 -6.79
N PRO A 194 11.37 5.38 -7.20
CA PRO A 194 12.18 6.29 -6.39
C PRO A 194 11.43 6.78 -5.14
N PRO A 195 12.12 7.39 -4.16
CA PRO A 195 11.45 7.98 -2.99
C PRO A 195 10.35 8.97 -3.36
N GLY A 196 9.25 8.92 -2.61
CA GLY A 196 8.04 9.72 -2.84
C GLY A 196 7.08 9.16 -3.88
N THR A 197 7.37 7.97 -4.42
CA THR A 197 6.47 7.28 -5.35
C THR A 197 5.28 6.65 -4.61
N VAL A 198 4.09 6.79 -5.21
CA VAL A 198 2.88 6.08 -4.81
C VAL A 198 2.44 5.16 -5.95
N VAL A 199 2.29 3.88 -5.63
CA VAL A 199 1.79 2.87 -6.56
C VAL A 199 0.48 2.31 -6.01
N GLY A 200 -0.56 2.26 -6.83
CA GLY A 200 -1.85 1.67 -6.46
C GLY A 200 -2.18 0.51 -7.38
N PHE A 201 -2.35 -0.69 -6.84
CA PHE A 201 -2.76 -1.87 -7.61
C PHE A 201 -3.29 -2.95 -6.68
N SER A 202 -4.01 -3.95 -7.21
CA SER A 202 -4.44 -5.09 -6.40
C SER A 202 -3.29 -6.08 -6.21
N GLY A 203 -2.72 -6.16 -5.00
CA GLY A 203 -1.68 -7.14 -4.68
C GLY A 203 -2.15 -8.58 -4.80
N LYS A 204 -3.47 -8.80 -4.72
CA LYS A 204 -4.10 -10.11 -4.97
C LYS A 204 -4.16 -10.49 -6.44
N THR A 205 -4.41 -9.52 -7.32
CA THR A 205 -4.45 -9.76 -8.77
C THR A 205 -3.05 -9.80 -9.37
N VAL A 206 -2.17 -8.90 -8.93
CA VAL A 206 -0.85 -8.69 -9.55
C VAL A 206 0.22 -9.44 -8.78
N ARG A 207 0.88 -10.39 -9.45
CA ARG A 207 2.12 -11.00 -8.93
C ARG A 207 3.22 -9.96 -8.97
N HIS A 208 3.72 -9.59 -7.79
CA HIS A 208 4.62 -8.45 -7.63
C HIS A 208 5.72 -8.72 -6.60
N GLY A 209 6.78 -7.93 -6.68
CA GLY A 209 7.94 -8.02 -5.77
C GLY A 209 8.85 -6.82 -5.94
N VAL A 210 9.72 -6.57 -4.97
CA VAL A 210 10.64 -5.43 -4.98
C VAL A 210 12.04 -5.91 -4.69
N ALA A 211 12.98 -5.56 -5.54
CA ALA A 211 14.39 -5.86 -5.33
C ALA A 211 14.96 -5.11 -4.11
N GLU A 212 16.16 -5.49 -3.68
CA GLU A 212 16.90 -4.69 -2.71
C GLU A 212 17.18 -3.28 -3.27
N ALA A 213 17.06 -2.25 -2.43
CA ALA A 213 17.40 -0.87 -2.78
C ALA A 213 18.87 -0.56 -2.49
N ASP A 214 19.44 0.42 -3.19
CA ASP A 214 20.84 0.84 -3.04
C ASP A 214 21.15 1.49 -1.67
N ALA A 215 20.22 2.23 -1.07
CA ALA A 215 20.30 2.76 0.29
C ALA A 215 19.10 2.35 1.16
N ASP A 216 18.73 3.18 2.15
CA ASP A 216 17.65 2.86 3.09
C ASP A 216 16.29 3.12 2.47
N ARG A 217 15.45 2.09 2.40
CA ARG A 217 14.08 2.15 1.88
C ARG A 217 13.07 1.78 2.95
N VAL A 218 12.03 2.60 3.08
CA VAL A 218 10.84 2.30 3.85
C VAL A 218 9.63 2.31 2.92
N CYS A 219 8.92 1.19 2.85
CA CYS A 219 7.64 1.09 2.16
C CYS A 219 6.50 1.11 3.19
N HIS A 220 5.52 1.98 2.97
CA HIS A 220 4.25 1.96 3.68
C HIS A 220 3.21 1.36 2.74
N ALA A 221 2.68 0.19 3.09
CA ALA A 221 1.60 -0.44 2.34
C ALA A 221 0.27 -0.19 3.06
N PHE A 222 -0.70 0.39 2.36
CA PHE A 222 -2.03 0.71 2.86
C PHE A 222 -3.05 -0.18 2.17
N TYR A 223 -3.87 -0.88 2.93
CA TYR A 223 -4.77 -1.88 2.35
C TYR A 223 -6.00 -2.14 3.21
N LEU A 224 -6.96 -2.83 2.60
CA LEU A 224 -8.14 -3.38 3.24
C LEU A 224 -8.21 -4.88 2.99
N ARG A 225 -8.49 -5.64 4.05
CA ARG A 225 -8.72 -7.08 3.95
C ARG A 225 -10.19 -7.38 3.70
N THR A 226 -10.44 -8.41 2.89
CA THR A 226 -11.81 -8.80 2.50
C THR A 226 -12.65 -9.25 3.69
N ASP A 227 -12.04 -9.94 4.67
CA ASP A 227 -12.74 -10.39 5.87
C ASP A 227 -13.31 -9.24 6.70
N LEU A 228 -12.57 -8.14 6.84
CA LEU A 228 -13.02 -6.96 7.57
C LEU A 228 -14.16 -6.22 6.86
N GLN A 229 -14.11 -6.13 5.53
CA GLN A 229 -15.20 -5.56 4.74
C GLN A 229 -16.48 -6.42 4.85
N ILE A 230 -16.35 -7.75 4.79
CA ILE A 230 -17.45 -8.69 4.98
C ILE A 230 -18.04 -8.54 6.38
N TYR A 231 -17.19 -8.48 7.40
CA TYR A 231 -17.59 -8.30 8.80
C TYR A 231 -18.43 -7.04 8.98
N CYS A 232 -17.97 -5.93 8.40
CA CYS A 232 -18.68 -4.67 8.45
C CYS A 232 -19.93 -4.65 7.57
N GLN A 233 -20.17 -5.66 6.72
CA GLN A 233 -21.32 -5.74 5.80
C GLN A 233 -21.45 -4.52 4.88
N VAL A 234 -20.31 -3.97 4.45
CA VAL A 234 -20.25 -2.86 3.50
C VAL A 234 -20.34 -3.41 2.08
N ARG A 235 -20.87 -2.68 1.10
CA ARG A 235 -20.87 -3.15 -0.29
C ARG A 235 -19.44 -3.14 -0.86
N PRO A 236 -18.96 -4.22 -1.51
CA PRO A 236 -17.62 -4.24 -2.09
C PRO A 236 -17.51 -3.27 -3.27
N ALA A 237 -16.38 -2.57 -3.38
CA ALA A 237 -16.04 -1.79 -4.56
C ALA A 237 -15.73 -2.73 -5.75
N THR A 238 -16.09 -2.29 -6.95
CA THR A 238 -15.82 -2.99 -8.22
C THR A 238 -14.57 -2.44 -8.88
N CYS A 239 -14.05 -3.11 -9.92
CA CYS A 239 -12.88 -2.62 -10.63
C CYS A 239 -13.07 -1.20 -11.17
N MET A 240 -12.02 -0.39 -11.06
CA MET A 240 -12.00 0.95 -11.63
C MET A 240 -11.87 0.92 -13.16
N THR A 241 -12.58 1.81 -13.86
CA THR A 241 -12.50 1.94 -15.32
C THR A 241 -11.95 3.31 -15.73
N GLN A 242 -11.26 3.36 -16.86
CA GLN A 242 -10.72 4.59 -17.42
C GLN A 242 -11.82 5.59 -17.84
N GLU A 243 -13.05 5.12 -18.02
CA GLU A 243 -14.19 5.96 -18.37
C GLU A 243 -14.47 7.04 -17.32
N VAL A 244 -14.24 6.73 -16.03
CA VAL A 244 -14.41 7.70 -14.95
C VAL A 244 -13.45 8.88 -15.10
N PHE A 245 -12.28 8.66 -15.69
CA PHE A 245 -11.28 9.71 -15.95
C PHE A 245 -11.43 10.37 -17.31
N ARG A 246 -12.33 9.88 -18.18
CA ARG A 246 -12.54 10.44 -19.52
C ARG A 246 -12.81 11.95 -19.53
N PRO A 247 -13.57 12.54 -18.58
CA PRO A 247 -13.73 14.00 -18.50
C PRO A 247 -12.43 14.75 -18.22
N TRP A 248 -11.46 14.10 -17.56
CA TRP A 248 -10.19 14.68 -17.13
C TRP A 248 -9.09 14.50 -18.18
N VAL A 249 -9.12 13.38 -18.92
CA VAL A 249 -8.16 13.06 -20.00
C VAL A 249 -8.50 13.78 -21.33
N GLY A 250 -9.70 14.38 -21.44
CA GLY A 250 -10.15 15.13 -22.61
C GLY A 250 -9.51 16.52 -22.82
N ALA A 251 -8.65 16.96 -21.91
CA ALA A 251 -7.88 18.20 -22.06
C ALA A 251 -6.42 17.85 -22.44
N GLN A 252 -6.15 17.77 -23.75
CA GLN A 252 -4.82 17.72 -24.38
C GLN A 252 -3.96 16.46 -24.12
N CYS A 253 -4.14 15.41 -24.93
CA CYS A 253 -3.06 14.43 -25.17
C CYS A 253 -2.43 14.70 -26.55
N PRO A 254 -1.15 15.13 -26.65
CA PRO A 254 -0.48 15.36 -27.92
C PRO A 254 -0.33 14.06 -28.73
N GLU A 255 -0.61 14.11 -30.03
CA GLU A 255 -0.51 13.02 -31.03
C GLU A 255 0.76 12.14 -30.94
N LYS A 256 1.85 12.65 -30.35
CA LYS A 256 3.14 11.96 -30.27
C LYS A 256 3.19 10.69 -29.40
N LEU A 257 2.23 10.47 -28.50
CA LEU A 257 2.23 9.27 -27.63
C LEU A 257 1.52 8.05 -28.23
N LYS A 258 0.84 8.19 -29.38
CA LYS A 258 0.11 7.09 -30.03
C LYS A 258 1.02 5.98 -30.61
N ASN A 259 2.33 6.21 -30.71
CA ASN A 259 3.26 5.35 -31.45
C ASN A 259 4.20 4.48 -30.58
N MET A 260 3.95 4.33 -29.27
CA MET A 260 4.81 3.52 -28.38
C MET A 260 4.20 2.15 -27.97
N ALA A 261 3.42 1.52 -28.84
CA ALA A 261 2.93 0.16 -28.64
C ALA A 261 3.53 -0.80 -29.68
N LEU A 262 4.73 -1.29 -29.40
CA LEU A 262 5.21 -2.57 -29.96
C LEU A 262 5.55 -3.48 -28.79
N ASN A 263 4.54 -4.14 -28.22
CA ASN A 263 4.75 -5.30 -27.35
C ASN A 263 3.55 -6.26 -27.48
N PRO A 264 3.77 -7.59 -27.46
CA PRO A 264 2.78 -8.59 -27.85
C PRO A 264 1.73 -8.93 -26.77
N PHE A 265 1.58 -8.09 -25.74
CA PHE A 265 0.55 -8.26 -24.70
C PHE A 265 -0.51 -7.15 -24.83
N PRO A 266 -1.81 -7.44 -24.60
CA PRO A 266 -2.91 -6.50 -24.80
C PRO A 266 -3.04 -5.48 -23.66
N LEU A 267 -1.96 -4.81 -23.29
CA LEU A 267 -1.92 -3.74 -22.29
C LEU A 267 -1.54 -2.43 -22.97
N SER A 268 -2.38 -1.39 -22.82
CA SER A 268 -2.02 -0.03 -23.22
C SER A 268 -1.45 0.73 -22.01
N ILE A 269 -0.21 1.21 -22.13
CA ILE A 269 0.39 2.12 -21.14
C ILE A 269 0.00 3.54 -21.54
N THR A 270 -0.73 4.23 -20.65
CA THR A 270 -1.08 5.66 -20.84
C THR A 270 -0.34 6.50 -19.81
N CYS A 271 0.44 7.47 -20.26
CA CYS A 271 0.98 8.54 -19.42
C CYS A 271 -0.08 9.63 -19.25
N ILE A 272 -0.30 10.07 -18.01
CA ILE A 272 -1.01 11.30 -17.66
C ILE A 272 0.05 12.28 -17.18
#